data_AF-A0A9E4VDZ5-F1
#
_entry.id   AF-A0A9E4VDZ5-F1
#
_cell.length_a   1.000
_cell.length_b   1.000
_cell.length_c   1.000
_cell.angle_alpha   90.00
_cell.angle_beta   90.00
_cell.angle_gamma   90.00
#
_symmetry.space_group_name_H-M   'P 1'
#
loop_
_entity.id
_entity.type
_entity.pdbx_description
1 polymer ?
#
loop_
_entity_poly.entity_id
_entity_poly.type
_entity_poly.pdbx_seq_one_letter_code
_entity_poly.pdbx_strand_id
1 'polypeptide(L)'
;DAATRVKNRTDVDSVLSAATGSWDAHQLMRCLQDVGVAAGAVLNGKQLLFDPHLKARGFYETVEHDDNTGMPPLPYSSRPWKFSRTPGGPHTAAPTLGRHNRLVLAEHLGLSNDAISRLEESGVVGKRPSNVTPPRFLPLDEQLDRGLIISYEDDYRQQLRSQYD
;
A
#
# COMPACT_ATOMS: atom_id res chain seq x y z
N ASP A 1 -27.36 -19.55 27.77
CA ASP A 1 -27.31 -20.03 26.36
C ASP A 1 -26.91 -18.88 25.42
N ALA A 2 -26.90 -19.11 24.10
CA ALA A 2 -26.56 -18.08 23.10
C ALA A 2 -27.55 -16.90 23.07
N ALA A 3 -28.85 -17.16 23.19
CA ALA A 3 -29.88 -16.12 23.17
C ALA A 3 -29.72 -15.16 24.36
N THR A 4 -29.38 -15.70 25.54
CA THR A 4 -29.10 -14.91 26.74
C THR A 4 -27.86 -14.02 26.55
N ARG A 5 -26.79 -14.51 25.92
CA ARG A 5 -25.59 -13.70 25.63
C ARG A 5 -25.91 -12.53 24.70
N VAL A 6 -26.72 -12.75 23.67
CA VAL A 6 -27.14 -11.68 22.75
C VAL A 6 -27.98 -10.63 23.47
N LYS A 7 -28.91 -11.05 24.33
CA LYS A 7 -29.75 -10.13 25.11
C LYS A 7 -28.92 -9.22 26.02
N ASN A 8 -27.85 -9.75 26.62
CA ASN A 8 -26.99 -9.02 27.56
C ASN A 8 -25.72 -8.42 26.91
N ARG A 9 -25.66 -8.35 25.57
CA ARG A 9 -24.43 -7.96 24.85
C ARG A 9 -23.90 -6.59 25.29
N THR A 10 -24.77 -5.60 25.50
CA THR A 10 -24.36 -4.23 25.83
C THR A 10 -23.67 -4.18 27.19
N ASP A 11 -24.20 -4.91 28.17
CA ASP A 11 -23.62 -4.97 29.51
C ASP A 11 -22.27 -5.70 29.48
N VAL A 12 -22.19 -6.80 28.72
CA VAL A 12 -20.95 -7.54 28.51
C VAL A 12 -19.90 -6.66 27.81
N ASP A 13 -20.27 -5.97 26.74
CA ASP A 13 -19.38 -5.08 25.99
C ASP A 13 -18.87 -3.93 26.85
N SER A 14 -19.72 -3.38 27.73
CA SER A 14 -19.33 -2.35 28.70
C SER A 14 -18.27 -2.86 29.69
N VAL A 15 -18.50 -4.03 30.28
CA VAL A 15 -17.54 -4.65 31.21
C VAL A 15 -16.22 -4.99 30.51
N LEU A 16 -16.29 -5.56 29.31
CA LEU A 16 -15.10 -5.90 28.52
C LEU A 16 -14.32 -4.63 28.16
N SER A 17 -15.00 -3.60 27.64
CA SER A 17 -14.37 -2.34 27.25
C SER A 17 -13.64 -1.67 28.42
N ALA A 18 -14.27 -1.65 29.61
CA ALA A 18 -13.65 -1.13 30.82
C ALA A 18 -12.42 -1.96 31.26
N ALA A 19 -12.49 -3.28 31.16
CA ALA A 19 -11.40 -4.17 31.55
C ALA A 19 -10.22 -4.17 30.57
N THR A 20 -10.48 -3.98 29.27
CA THR A 20 -9.46 -4.05 28.22
C THR A 20 -8.93 -2.69 27.77
N GLY A 21 -9.61 -1.59 28.11
CA GLY A 21 -9.30 -0.26 27.56
C GLY A 21 -7.90 0.28 27.88
N SER A 22 -7.25 -0.22 28.95
CA SER A 22 -5.88 0.17 29.34
C SER A 22 -4.79 -0.76 28.79
N TRP A 23 -5.16 -1.81 28.06
CA TRP A 23 -4.21 -2.80 27.55
C TRP A 23 -3.56 -2.34 26.25
N ASP A 24 -2.30 -2.71 26.05
CA ASP A 24 -1.72 -2.75 24.71
C ASP A 24 -2.42 -3.84 23.87
N ALA A 25 -2.79 -3.49 22.64
CA ALA A 25 -3.57 -4.37 21.77
C ALA A 25 -2.84 -5.68 21.46
N HIS A 26 -1.52 -5.65 21.25
CA HIS A 26 -0.75 -6.86 20.97
C HIS A 26 -0.53 -7.71 22.21
N GLN A 27 -0.34 -7.11 23.39
CA GLN A 27 -0.28 -7.83 24.66
C GLN A 27 -1.59 -8.57 24.95
N LEU A 28 -2.72 -7.86 24.87
CA LEU A 28 -4.04 -8.48 25.08
C LEU A 28 -4.31 -9.59 24.07
N MET A 29 -4.00 -9.37 22.79
CA MET A 29 -4.10 -10.39 21.74
C MET A 29 -3.36 -11.68 22.13
N ARG A 30 -2.10 -11.58 22.57
CA ARG A 30 -1.31 -12.75 22.98
C ARG A 30 -1.90 -13.44 24.21
N CYS A 31 -2.26 -12.69 25.25
CA CYS A 31 -2.86 -13.26 26.46
C CYS A 31 -4.18 -14.02 26.17
N LEU A 32 -5.01 -13.51 25.26
CA LEU A 32 -6.23 -14.19 24.83
C LEU A 32 -5.93 -15.46 24.02
N GLN A 33 -4.96 -15.40 23.11
CA GLN A 33 -4.55 -16.56 22.32
C GLN A 33 -3.96 -17.68 23.18
N ASP A 34 -3.19 -17.34 24.23
CA ASP A 34 -2.59 -18.30 25.18
C ASP A 34 -3.65 -19.13 25.93
N VAL A 35 -4.86 -18.60 26.09
CA VAL A 35 -6.01 -19.32 26.68
C VAL A 35 -6.98 -19.89 25.64
N GLY A 36 -6.60 -19.90 24.36
CA GLY A 36 -7.37 -20.47 23.26
C GLY A 36 -8.45 -19.57 22.66
N VAL A 37 -8.47 -18.28 23.00
CA VAL A 37 -9.38 -17.30 22.40
C VAL A 37 -8.77 -16.75 21.12
N ALA A 38 -9.47 -16.92 20.00
CA ALA A 38 -9.06 -16.32 18.73
C ALA A 38 -9.20 -14.79 18.80
N ALA A 39 -8.07 -14.09 18.82
CA ALA A 39 -7.98 -12.63 18.88
C ALA A 39 -6.93 -12.11 17.90
N GLY A 40 -7.12 -10.88 17.42
CA GLY A 40 -6.18 -10.17 16.56
C GLY A 40 -6.19 -8.67 16.86
N ALA A 41 -5.02 -8.05 16.93
CA ALA A 41 -4.91 -6.60 17.09
C ALA A 41 -5.39 -5.90 15.81
N VAL A 42 -6.18 -4.83 15.97
CA VAL A 42 -6.60 -3.99 14.84
C VAL A 42 -5.46 -3.04 14.50
N LEU A 43 -4.87 -3.21 13.32
CA LEU A 43 -3.71 -2.44 12.86
C LEU A 43 -4.14 -1.32 11.91
N ASN A 44 -3.53 -0.14 12.07
CA ASN A 44 -3.60 0.92 11.06
C ASN A 44 -2.62 0.65 9.89
N GLY A 45 -2.67 1.50 8.85
CA GLY A 45 -1.84 1.31 7.65
C GLY A 45 -0.33 1.28 7.91
N LYS A 46 0.16 2.11 8.84
CA LYS A 46 1.56 2.09 9.26
C LYS A 46 1.87 0.78 9.99
N GLN A 47 1.12 0.44 11.03
CA GLN A 47 1.34 -0.77 11.81
C GLN A 47 1.34 -2.03 10.94
N LEU A 48 0.46 -2.10 9.93
CA LEU A 48 0.44 -3.18 8.96
C LEU A 48 1.74 -3.23 8.14
N LEU A 49 2.21 -2.09 7.66
CA LEU A 49 3.45 -2.00 6.89
C LEU A 49 4.70 -2.41 7.69
N PHE A 50 4.67 -2.22 9.00
CA PHE A 50 5.77 -2.59 9.91
C PHE A 50 5.51 -3.91 10.66
N ASP A 51 4.47 -4.67 10.31
CA ASP A 51 4.08 -5.88 11.03
C ASP A 51 5.17 -6.98 10.91
N PRO A 52 5.65 -7.55 12.04
CA PRO A 52 6.71 -8.56 12.02
C PRO A 52 6.33 -9.83 11.25
N HIS A 53 5.06 -10.24 11.28
CA HIS A 53 4.61 -11.44 10.60
C HIS A 53 4.59 -11.23 9.07
N LEU A 54 4.11 -10.08 8.61
CA LEU A 54 4.14 -9.70 7.19
C LEU A 54 5.58 -9.54 6.67
N LYS A 55 6.48 -8.96 7.48
CA LYS A 55 7.91 -8.88 7.17
C LYS A 55 8.54 -10.27 7.03
N ALA A 56 8.32 -11.16 8.00
CA ALA A 56 8.87 -12.52 7.98
C ALA A 56 8.39 -13.36 6.78
N ARG A 57 7.22 -13.02 6.22
CA ARG A 57 6.64 -13.69 5.05
C ARG A 57 7.10 -13.11 3.71
N GLY A 58 7.89 -12.03 3.73
CA GLY A 58 8.20 -11.26 2.52
C GLY A 58 6.91 -10.85 1.81
N PHE A 59 5.96 -10.28 2.56
CA PHE A 59 4.67 -9.84 2.02
C PHE A 59 4.80 -8.53 1.25
N TYR A 60 5.66 -7.61 1.70
CA TYR A 60 5.96 -6.39 0.97
C TYR A 60 7.23 -6.59 0.13
N GLU A 61 7.11 -6.31 -1.17
CA GLU A 61 8.25 -6.27 -2.09
C GLU A 61 8.55 -4.80 -2.43
N THR A 62 9.80 -4.38 -2.25
CA THR A 62 10.25 -3.05 -2.67
C THR A 62 10.36 -3.02 -4.19
N VAL A 63 9.74 -2.02 -4.80
CA VAL A 63 9.71 -1.84 -6.25
C VAL A 63 10.43 -0.54 -6.61
N GLU A 64 11.38 -0.65 -7.55
CA GLU A 64 12.07 0.50 -8.13
C GLU A 64 11.26 1.10 -9.28
N HIS A 65 11.04 2.42 -9.21
CA HIS A 65 10.33 3.19 -10.24
C HIS A 65 11.31 3.81 -11.23
N ASP A 66 10.82 4.14 -12.43
CA ASP A 66 11.61 4.87 -13.43
C ASP A 66 12.02 6.24 -12.89
N ASP A 67 13.30 6.61 -13.04
CA ASP A 67 13.86 7.87 -12.51
C ASP A 67 13.07 9.12 -12.92
N ASN A 68 12.45 9.10 -14.12
CA ASN A 68 11.67 10.23 -14.61
C ASN A 68 10.36 10.45 -13.83
N THR A 69 9.94 9.51 -12.99
CA THR A 69 8.77 9.64 -12.12
C THR A 69 9.08 10.46 -10.87
N GLY A 70 10.37 10.56 -10.47
CA GLY A 70 10.78 11.13 -9.20
C GLY A 70 10.27 10.37 -7.97
N MET A 71 9.76 9.14 -8.15
CA MET A 71 9.30 8.29 -7.05
C MET A 71 10.48 7.50 -6.48
N PRO A 72 10.66 7.46 -5.14
CA PRO A 72 11.65 6.59 -4.52
C PRO A 72 11.23 5.12 -4.66
N PRO A 73 12.11 4.16 -4.31
CA PRO A 73 11.69 2.78 -4.07
C PRO A 73 10.56 2.74 -3.04
N LEU A 74 9.51 1.96 -3.31
CA LEU A 74 8.34 1.87 -2.43
C LEU A 74 7.95 0.41 -2.18
N PRO A 75 7.49 0.06 -0.96
CA PRO A 75 6.97 -1.26 -0.66
C PRO A 75 5.56 -1.42 -1.23
N TYR A 76 5.35 -2.48 -1.99
CA TYR A 76 4.04 -2.89 -2.49
C TYR A 76 3.64 -4.25 -1.92
N SER A 77 2.34 -4.43 -1.67
CA SER A 77 1.79 -5.73 -1.33
C SER A 77 2.08 -6.73 -2.47
N SER A 78 2.83 -7.78 -2.14
CA SER A 78 3.09 -8.93 -3.01
C SER A 78 1.81 -9.76 -3.22
N ARG A 79 1.93 -10.87 -3.94
CA ARG A 79 0.87 -11.87 -4.02
C ARG A 79 0.59 -12.43 -2.62
N PRO A 80 -0.70 -12.49 -2.21
CA PRO A 80 -1.05 -13.00 -0.89
C PRO A 80 -0.85 -14.52 -0.76
N TRP A 81 -0.60 -15.23 -1.87
CA TRP A 81 -0.28 -16.65 -1.94
C TRP A 81 1.19 -16.89 -2.34
N LYS A 82 1.75 -18.02 -1.90
CA LYS A 82 3.08 -18.50 -2.30
C LYS A 82 2.95 -19.85 -2.99
N PHE A 83 3.57 -20.01 -4.15
CA PHE A 83 3.61 -21.27 -4.90
C PHE A 83 4.99 -21.91 -4.73
N SER A 84 5.02 -23.19 -4.36
CA SER A 84 6.28 -23.93 -4.13
C SER A 84 7.02 -24.28 -5.42
N ARG A 85 6.31 -24.45 -6.54
CA ARG A 85 6.89 -24.87 -7.84
C ARG A 85 7.05 -23.74 -8.86
N THR A 86 6.24 -22.71 -8.73
CA THR A 86 6.21 -21.55 -9.63
C THR A 86 6.18 -20.28 -8.78
N PRO A 87 7.24 -20.02 -7.98
CA PRO A 87 7.33 -18.77 -7.24
C PRO A 87 7.18 -17.63 -8.26
N GLY A 88 6.16 -16.78 -8.09
CA GLY A 88 5.86 -15.73 -9.07
C GLY A 88 7.08 -14.85 -9.31
N GLY A 89 7.25 -14.35 -10.54
CA GLY A 89 8.40 -13.49 -10.90
C GLY A 89 8.44 -12.16 -10.14
N PRO A 90 9.53 -11.39 -10.20
CA PRO A 90 9.64 -10.14 -9.44
C PRO A 90 8.50 -9.15 -9.74
N HIS A 91 8.06 -8.40 -8.74
CA HIS A 91 7.23 -7.23 -8.99
C HIS A 91 8.06 -6.13 -9.65
N THR A 92 7.64 -5.66 -10.83
CA THR A 92 8.23 -4.48 -11.48
C THR A 92 7.30 -3.29 -11.35
N ALA A 93 7.84 -2.07 -11.35
CA ALA A 93 7.01 -0.87 -11.36
C ALA A 93 6.06 -0.86 -12.55
N ALA A 94 4.90 -0.22 -12.34
CA ALA A 94 3.99 0.09 -13.43
C ALA A 94 4.75 0.89 -14.52
N PRO A 95 4.53 0.59 -15.81
CA PRO A 95 5.18 1.31 -16.88
C PRO A 95 4.75 2.78 -16.88
N THR A 96 5.68 3.67 -17.22
CA THR A 96 5.36 5.05 -17.53
C THR A 96 4.48 5.14 -18.79
N LEU A 97 3.78 6.27 -18.95
CA LEU A 97 2.98 6.52 -20.13
C LEU A 97 3.84 6.33 -21.40
N GLY A 98 3.38 5.47 -22.30
CA GLY A 98 4.05 5.20 -23.56
C GLY A 98 5.40 4.45 -23.47
N ARG A 99 5.77 3.91 -22.30
CA ARG A 99 7.05 3.16 -22.10
C ARG A 99 7.28 2.10 -23.18
N HIS A 100 6.21 1.38 -23.56
CA HIS A 100 6.26 0.29 -24.52
C HIS A 100 5.78 0.65 -25.93
N ASN A 101 5.61 1.94 -26.25
CA ASN A 101 5.13 2.35 -27.59
C ASN A 101 6.03 1.83 -28.70
N ARG A 102 7.37 1.95 -28.57
CA ARG A 102 8.29 1.46 -29.60
C ARG A 102 8.30 -0.06 -29.69
N LEU A 103 8.31 -0.75 -28.54
CA LEU A 103 8.22 -2.22 -28.49
C LEU A 103 6.99 -2.72 -29.25
N VAL A 104 5.82 -2.14 -28.99
CA VAL A 104 4.58 -2.56 -29.65
C VAL A 104 4.51 -2.10 -31.11
N LEU A 105 4.68 -0.82 -31.39
CA LEU A 105 4.48 -0.28 -32.73
C LEU A 105 5.56 -0.72 -33.72
N ALA A 106 6.83 -0.75 -33.30
CA ALA A 106 7.91 -1.15 -34.19
C ALA A 106 8.08 -2.67 -34.23
N GLU A 107 8.23 -3.32 -33.08
CA GLU A 107 8.63 -4.74 -33.05
C GLU A 107 7.46 -5.69 -33.27
N HIS A 108 6.29 -5.40 -32.70
CA HIS A 108 5.11 -6.27 -32.84
C HIS A 108 4.23 -5.92 -34.05
N LEU A 109 4.14 -4.64 -34.43
CA LEU A 109 3.30 -4.19 -35.54
C LEU A 109 4.06 -3.81 -36.81
N GLY A 110 5.40 -3.73 -36.76
CA GLY A 110 6.24 -3.47 -37.94
C GLY A 110 6.16 -2.06 -38.51
N LEU A 111 5.73 -1.06 -37.72
CA LEU A 111 5.71 0.33 -38.18
C LEU A 111 7.13 0.87 -38.33
N SER A 112 7.36 1.66 -39.39
CA SER A 112 8.61 2.38 -39.57
C SER A 112 8.77 3.49 -38.53
N ASN A 113 10.01 3.90 -38.28
CA ASN A 113 10.30 5.03 -37.40
C ASN A 113 9.56 6.31 -37.84
N ASP A 114 9.47 6.58 -39.15
CA ASP A 114 8.76 7.75 -39.69
C ASP A 114 7.25 7.70 -39.41
N ALA A 115 6.65 6.50 -39.49
CA ALA A 115 5.25 6.33 -39.14
C ALA A 115 5.00 6.59 -37.65
N ILE A 116 5.89 6.09 -36.79
CA ILE A 116 5.82 6.32 -35.33
C ILE A 116 6.02 7.80 -35.01
N SER A 117 6.99 8.48 -35.62
CA SER A 117 7.21 9.92 -35.42
C SER A 117 5.97 10.74 -35.78
N ARG A 118 5.30 10.43 -36.90
CA ARG A 118 4.03 11.09 -37.26
C ARG A 118 2.92 10.88 -36.23
N LEU A 119 2.85 9.71 -35.60
CA LEU A 119 1.88 9.44 -34.53
C LEU A 119 2.23 10.22 -33.25
N GLU A 120 3.52 10.38 -32.94
CA GLU A 120 3.98 11.20 -31.82
C GLU A 120 3.71 12.69 -32.07
N GLU A 121 4.04 13.21 -33.26
CA GLU A 121 3.84 14.61 -33.65
C GLU A 121 2.36 15.00 -33.69
N SER A 122 1.48 14.10 -34.12
CA SER A 122 0.04 14.30 -34.12
C SER A 122 -0.62 14.11 -32.75
N GLY A 123 0.15 13.70 -31.73
CA GLY A 123 -0.35 13.47 -30.37
C GLY A 123 -1.23 12.22 -30.21
N VAL A 124 -1.26 11.33 -31.20
CA VAL A 124 -2.01 10.04 -31.13
C VAL A 124 -1.35 9.11 -30.11
N VAL A 125 -0.02 9.13 -30.04
CA VAL A 125 0.77 8.44 -29.02
C VAL A 125 1.75 9.41 -28.37
N GLY A 126 2.18 9.12 -27.14
CA GLY A 126 3.14 9.97 -26.46
C GLY A 126 3.65 9.37 -25.16
N LYS A 127 4.59 10.07 -24.53
CA LYS A 127 5.19 9.68 -23.24
C LYS A 127 4.81 10.59 -22.08
N ARG A 128 4.09 11.67 -22.37
CA ARG A 128 3.63 12.65 -21.38
C ARG A 128 2.21 13.11 -21.76
N PRO A 129 1.34 13.39 -20.78
CA PRO A 129 0.05 13.99 -21.08
C PRO A 129 0.24 15.42 -21.62
N SER A 130 -0.59 15.82 -22.58
CA SER A 130 -0.50 17.15 -23.23
C SER A 130 -1.09 18.28 -22.39
N ASN A 131 -2.11 18.00 -21.58
CA ASN A 131 -2.82 19.00 -20.76
C ASN A 131 -2.75 18.62 -19.28
N VAL A 132 -1.59 18.81 -18.65
CA VAL A 132 -1.42 18.52 -17.23
C VAL A 132 -1.78 19.74 -16.39
N THR A 133 -2.86 19.64 -15.62
CA THR A 133 -3.07 20.51 -14.46
C THR A 133 -2.40 19.84 -13.26
N PRO A 134 -1.35 20.43 -12.67
CA PRO A 134 -0.70 19.82 -11.52
C PRO A 134 -1.71 19.68 -10.36
N PRO A 135 -1.75 18.54 -9.68
CA PRO A 135 -2.58 18.41 -8.48
C PRO A 135 -2.11 19.42 -7.44
N ARG A 136 -3.07 20.13 -6.84
CA ARG A 136 -2.77 21.01 -5.72
C ARG A 136 -2.67 20.16 -4.46
N PHE A 137 -1.46 20.02 -3.93
CA PHE A 137 -1.25 19.43 -2.61
C PHE A 137 -1.35 20.53 -1.54
N LEU A 138 -2.17 20.30 -0.52
CA LEU A 138 -2.18 21.14 0.68
C LEU A 138 -1.05 20.66 1.62
N PRO A 139 -0.31 21.55 2.30
CA PRO A 139 0.60 21.16 3.38
C PRO A 139 -0.12 20.34 4.46
N LEU A 140 0.59 19.43 5.13
CA LEU A 140 -0.02 18.52 6.12
C LEU A 140 -0.68 19.27 7.29
N ASP A 141 -0.07 20.36 7.77
CA ASP A 141 -0.66 21.21 8.81
C ASP A 141 -2.00 21.81 8.37
N GLU A 142 -2.09 22.33 7.13
CA GLU A 142 -3.35 22.85 6.60
C GLU A 142 -4.40 21.73 6.43
N GLN A 143 -3.96 20.51 6.11
CA GLN A 143 -4.86 19.35 6.07
C GLN A 143 -5.39 18.98 7.47
N LEU A 144 -4.57 19.07 8.51
CA LEU A 144 -5.00 18.87 9.91
C LEU A 144 -6.00 19.95 10.32
N ASP A 145 -5.69 21.22 10.09
CA ASP A 145 -6.54 22.36 10.46
C ASP A 145 -7.93 22.27 9.81
N ARG A 146 -7.99 21.74 8.59
CA ARG A 146 -9.24 21.51 7.84
C ARG A 146 -9.95 20.20 8.17
N GLY A 147 -9.38 19.35 9.02
CA GLY A 147 -9.92 18.04 9.37
C GLY A 147 -9.90 17.02 8.21
N LEU A 148 -9.05 17.23 7.21
CA LEU A 148 -8.85 16.28 6.10
C LEU A 148 -8.04 15.07 6.54
N ILE A 149 -7.14 15.27 7.51
CA ILE A 149 -6.41 14.22 8.20
C ILE A 149 -6.54 14.42 9.71
N ILE A 150 -6.36 13.34 10.46
CA ILE A 150 -6.51 13.34 11.93
C ILE A 150 -5.17 13.62 12.62
N SER A 151 -4.09 13.08 12.07
CA SER A 151 -2.71 13.24 12.56
C SER A 151 -1.72 12.84 11.46
N TYR A 152 -0.47 13.22 11.62
CA TYR A 152 0.65 12.72 10.83
C TYR A 152 1.91 12.65 11.71
N GLU A 153 2.93 11.93 11.24
CA GLU A 153 4.22 11.81 11.91
C GLU A 153 5.33 12.37 11.01
N ASP A 154 6.17 13.26 11.55
CA ASP A 154 7.25 13.92 10.79
C ASP A 154 8.34 12.96 10.33
N ASP A 155 8.64 11.96 11.14
CA ASP A 155 9.73 11.01 10.94
C ASP A 155 9.30 9.77 10.13
N TYR A 156 8.04 9.68 9.71
CA TYR A 156 7.51 8.52 8.97
C TYR A 156 8.35 8.17 7.73
N ARG A 157 8.82 9.18 6.99
CA ARG A 157 9.70 8.98 5.82
C ARG A 157 11.07 8.41 6.19
N GLN A 158 11.59 8.68 7.38
CA GLN A 158 12.85 8.11 7.87
C GLN A 158 12.63 6.66 8.31
N GLN A 159 11.52 6.38 9.00
CA GLN A 159 11.12 5.03 9.39
C GLN A 159 10.95 4.11 8.17
N LEU A 160 10.33 4.61 7.09
CA LEU A 160 10.19 3.85 5.83
C LEU A 160 11.54 3.46 5.24
N ARG A 161 12.47 4.41 5.10
CA ARG A 161 13.80 4.16 4.53
C ARG A 161 14.60 3.15 5.34
N SER A 162 14.56 3.27 6.68
CA SER A 162 15.25 2.34 7.58
C SER A 162 14.85 0.87 7.38
N GLN A 163 13.62 0.61 6.91
CA GLN A 163 13.10 -0.74 6.71
C GLN A 163 13.14 -1.22 5.25
N TYR A 164 13.07 -0.31 4.28
CA TYR A 164 12.82 -0.63 2.87
C TYR A 164 13.85 -0.09 1.87
N ASP A 165 14.79 0.75 2.30
CA ASP A 165 16.02 1.09 1.55
C ASP A 165 17.15 0.10 1.90
#